data_AF-A0A2L0LX75-F1
#
_entry.id   AF-A0A2L0LX75-F1
#
_cell.length_a   1.000
_cell.length_b   1.000
_cell.length_c   1.000
_cell.angle_alpha   90.00
_cell.angle_beta   90.00
_cell.angle_gamma   90.00
#
_symmetry.space_group_name_H-M   'P 1'
#
loop_
_entity.id
_entity.type
_entity.pdbx_description
1 polymer ?
#
loop_
_entity_poly.entity_id
_entity_poly.type
_entity_poly.pdbx_seq_one_letter_code
_entity_poly.pdbx_strand_id
1 'polypeptide(L)'
;MFEIGFTELLLVGIVALLVLGPERLPVAARTLGRGLGQARRALNALKAQVEREIDMPALDAAPLQRLEQDLRQGIQLDATPANDPTPVAHAKESA
;
A
#
# COMPACT_ATOMS: atom_id res chain seq x y z
N MET A 1 -7.66 9.66 -31.98
CA MET A 1 -7.01 9.34 -33.28
C MET A 1 -6.58 7.87 -33.40
N PHE A 2 -7.02 6.98 -32.50
CA PHE A 2 -7.03 5.53 -32.70
C PHE A 2 -8.23 5.01 -31.91
N GLU A 3 -9.43 5.13 -32.47
CA GLU A 3 -10.59 4.48 -31.91
C GLU A 3 -10.42 3.00 -32.24
N ILE A 4 -10.04 2.17 -31.27
CA ILE A 4 -10.01 0.71 -31.45
C ILE A 4 -11.46 0.24 -31.54
N GLY A 5 -12.04 0.40 -32.73
CA GLY A 5 -13.35 -0.07 -33.09
C GLY A 5 -13.31 -1.49 -33.66
N PHE A 6 -14.49 -2.06 -33.86
CA PHE A 6 -14.64 -3.38 -34.49
C PHE A 6 -14.02 -3.40 -35.89
N THR A 7 -14.17 -2.31 -36.66
CA THR A 7 -13.64 -2.17 -38.02
C THR A 7 -12.12 -2.22 -38.07
N GLU A 8 -11.41 -1.46 -37.23
CA GLU A 8 -9.95 -1.51 -37.12
C GLU A 8 -9.46 -2.92 -36.78
N LEU A 9 -10.11 -3.60 -35.82
CA LEU A 9 -9.74 -4.95 -35.44
C LEU A 9 -9.88 -5.93 -36.62
N LEU A 10 -10.96 -5.80 -37.40
CA LEU A 10 -11.18 -6.61 -38.59
C LEU A 10 -10.09 -6.36 -39.64
N LEU A 11 -9.76 -5.09 -39.91
CA LEU A 11 -8.71 -4.71 -40.87
C LEU A 11 -7.35 -5.29 -40.47
N VAL A 12 -6.95 -5.13 -39.21
CA VAL A 12 -5.71 -5.70 -38.68
C VAL A 12 -5.74 -7.23 -38.75
N GLY A 13 -6.88 -7.85 -38.45
CA GLY A 13 -7.09 -9.28 -38.60
C GLY A 13 -6.85 -9.77 -40.02
N ILE A 14 -7.45 -9.11 -41.02
CA ILE A 14 -7.25 -9.44 -42.44
C ILE A 14 -5.78 -9.29 -42.84
N VAL A 15 -5.12 -8.20 -42.47
CA VAL A 15 -3.70 -7.98 -42.77
C VAL A 15 -2.83 -9.05 -42.12
N ALA A 16 -3.09 -9.39 -40.84
CA ALA A 16 -2.37 -10.43 -40.14
C ALA A 16 -2.57 -11.82 -40.78
N LEU A 17 -3.78 -12.12 -41.25
CA LEU A 17 -4.06 -13.35 -42.02
C LEU A 17 -3.32 -13.37 -43.35
N LEU A 18 -3.16 -12.24 -44.03
CA LEU A 18 -2.44 -12.15 -45.30
C LEU A 18 -0.92 -12.32 -45.13
N VAL A 19 -0.34 -11.67 -44.12
CA VAL A 19 1.11 -11.66 -43.87
C VAL A 19 1.58 -12.96 -43.26
N LEU A 20 0.90 -13.44 -42.23
CA LEU A 20 1.31 -14.64 -41.49
C LEU A 20 0.66 -15.91 -42.03
N GLY A 21 -0.54 -15.79 -42.59
CA GLY A 21 -1.36 -16.90 -43.05
C GLY A 21 -2.45 -17.30 -42.03
N PRO A 22 -3.63 -17.77 -42.49
CA PRO A 22 -4.74 -18.16 -41.63
C PRO A 22 -4.45 -19.35 -40.72
N GLU A 23 -3.54 -20.24 -41.12
CA GLU A 23 -3.14 -21.39 -40.29
C GLU A 23 -2.09 -21.02 -39.24
N ARG A 24 -1.24 -20.01 -39.50
CA ARG A 24 -0.11 -19.66 -38.63
C ARG A 24 -0.46 -18.61 -37.59
N LEU A 25 -1.39 -17.70 -37.87
CA LEU A 25 -1.91 -16.74 -36.90
C LEU A 25 -2.43 -17.40 -35.61
N PRO A 26 -3.33 -18.42 -35.64
CA PRO A 26 -3.81 -19.05 -34.42
C PRO A 26 -2.71 -19.80 -33.68
N VAL A 27 -1.73 -20.37 -34.39
CA VAL A 27 -0.57 -21.04 -33.77
C VAL A 27 0.31 -20.02 -33.05
N ALA A 28 0.64 -18.89 -33.69
CA ALA A 28 1.41 -17.82 -33.07
C ALA A 28 0.72 -17.23 -31.84
N ALA A 29 -0.59 -16.94 -31.95
CA ALA A 29 -1.40 -16.46 -30.83
C ALA A 29 -1.43 -17.46 -29.66
N ARG A 30 -1.54 -18.77 -29.93
CA ARG A 30 -1.48 -19.81 -28.90
C ARG A 30 -0.11 -19.89 -28.22
N THR A 31 0.97 -19.78 -28.98
CA THR A 31 2.34 -19.82 -28.43
C THR A 31 2.62 -18.60 -27.56
N LEU A 32 2.35 -17.40 -28.08
CA LEU A 32 2.49 -16.15 -27.33
C LEU A 32 1.56 -16.12 -26.12
N GLY A 33 0.31 -16.58 -26.28
CA GLY A 33 -0.67 -16.66 -25.20
C GLY A 33 -0.25 -17.60 -24.08
N ARG A 34 0.40 -18.72 -24.39
CA ARG A 34 0.98 -19.62 -23.38
C ARG A 34 2.13 -18.95 -22.63
N GLY A 35 3.04 -18.27 -23.33
CA GLY A 35 4.16 -17.55 -22.70
C GLY A 35 3.69 -16.41 -21.80
N LEU A 36 2.80 -15.55 -22.31
CA LEU A 36 2.20 -14.48 -21.52
C LEU A 36 1.37 -15.00 -20.35
N GLY A 37 0.66 -16.11 -20.54
CA GLY A 37 -0.10 -16.76 -19.46
C GLY A 37 0.80 -17.29 -18.34
N GLN A 38 1.93 -17.89 -18.69
CA GLN A 38 2.94 -18.32 -17.72
C GLN A 38 3.59 -17.14 -17.00
N ALA A 39 3.98 -16.09 -17.74
CA ALA A 39 4.54 -14.87 -17.16
C ALA A 39 3.54 -14.21 -16.18
N ARG A 40 2.27 -14.07 -16.59
CA ARG A 40 1.22 -13.52 -15.72
C ARG A 40 1.00 -14.35 -14.46
N ARG A 41 1.05 -15.68 -14.56
CA ARG A 41 0.97 -16.57 -13.38
C ARG A 41 2.17 -16.40 -12.46
N ALA A 42 3.39 -16.29 -12.99
CA ALA A 42 4.59 -16.04 -12.21
C ALA A 42 4.51 -14.69 -11.48
N LEU A 43 4.12 -13.62 -12.17
CA LEU A 43 3.89 -12.30 -11.58
C LEU A 43 2.81 -12.35 -10.48
N ASN A 44 1.71 -13.07 -10.70
CA ASN A 44 0.67 -13.22 -9.69
C ASN A 44 1.16 -14.02 -8.47
N ALA A 45 1.98 -15.05 -8.67
CA ALA A 45 2.56 -15.83 -7.59
C ALA A 45 3.55 -15.00 -6.75
N LEU A 46 4.36 -14.17 -7.41
CA LEU A 46 5.25 -13.21 -6.74
C LEU A 46 4.46 -12.17 -5.97
N LYS A 47 3.42 -11.58 -6.59
CA LYS A 47 2.51 -10.65 -5.91
C LYS A 47 1.88 -11.31 -4.67
N ALA A 48 1.41 -12.55 -4.78
CA ALA A 48 0.81 -13.27 -3.67
C ALA A 48 1.80 -13.62 -2.54
N GLN A 49 3.09 -13.80 -2.84
CA GLN A 49 4.14 -13.96 -1.82
C GLN A 49 4.42 -12.64 -1.13
N VAL A 50 4.61 -11.57 -1.90
CA VAL A 50 4.82 -10.22 -1.39
C VAL A 50 3.65 -9.76 -0.53
N GLU A 51 2.40 -9.99 -0.94
CA GLU A 51 1.21 -9.62 -0.16
C GLU A 51 1.13 -10.40 1.17
N ARG A 52 1.59 -11.66 1.21
CA ARG A 52 1.70 -12.45 2.45
C ARG A 52 2.81 -11.97 3.38
N GLU A 53 3.87 -11.37 2.83
CA GLU A 53 4.97 -10.79 3.60
C GLU A 53 4.71 -9.32 4.00
N ILE A 54 3.95 -8.58 3.19
CA ILE A 54 3.48 -7.21 3.44
C ILE A 54 2.19 -7.20 4.29
N ASP A 55 1.63 -8.36 4.64
CA ASP A 55 0.73 -8.50 5.80
C ASP A 55 1.49 -8.25 7.14
N MET A 56 2.80 -7.96 7.10
CA MET A 56 3.41 -7.12 8.11
C MET A 56 2.75 -5.74 8.04
N PRO A 57 1.94 -5.35 9.05
CA PRO A 57 1.03 -4.21 9.00
C PRO A 57 1.73 -3.03 8.33
N ALA A 58 1.27 -2.73 7.11
CA ALA A 58 1.89 -1.80 6.20
C ALA A 58 1.85 -0.40 6.79
N LEU A 59 2.79 -0.10 7.69
CA LEU A 59 2.94 1.14 8.47
C LEU A 59 1.62 1.93 8.52
N ASP A 60 0.57 1.30 9.08
CA ASP A 60 -0.66 2.03 9.39
C ASP A 60 -0.23 3.23 10.22
N ALA A 61 -0.94 4.34 10.16
CA ALA A 61 -0.65 5.50 11.01
C ALA A 61 -0.73 5.20 12.54
N ALA A 62 -0.94 3.95 12.94
CA ALA A 62 -1.02 3.44 14.30
C ALA A 62 0.25 3.64 15.16
N PRO A 63 1.50 3.43 14.69
CA PRO A 63 2.70 3.72 15.47
C PRO A 63 2.85 5.21 15.75
N LEU A 64 2.48 6.06 14.79
CA LEU A 64 2.56 7.52 14.95
C LEU A 64 1.53 8.04 15.96
N GLN A 65 0.30 7.52 15.93
CA GLN A 65 -0.74 7.88 16.90
C GLN A 65 -0.40 7.43 18.33
N ARG A 66 0.22 6.25 18.49
CA ARG A 66 0.69 5.78 19.81
C ARG A 66 1.83 6.64 20.35
N LEU A 67 2.76 7.06 19.49
CA LEU A 67 3.85 7.93 19.87
C LEU A 67 3.36 9.31 20.32
N GLU A 68 2.36 9.88 19.63
CA GLU A 68 1.71 11.13 20.04
C GLU A 68 0.99 11.01 21.40
N GLN A 69 0.37 9.86 21.69
CA GLN A 69 -0.28 9.62 22.99
C GLN A 69 0.73 9.52 24.14
N ASP A 70 1.86 8.84 23.91
CA ASP A 70 2.94 8.71 24.89
C ASP A 70 3.60 10.07 25.19
N LEU A 71 3.83 10.89 24.15
CA LEU A 71 4.30 12.27 24.28
C LEU A 71 3.31 13.13 25.09
N ARG A 72 2.01 13.00 24.84
CA ARG A 72 0.96 13.73 25.60
C ARG A 72 0.82 13.26 27.04
N GLN A 73 1.12 12.00 27.35
CA GLN A 73 1.15 11.48 28.72
C GLN A 73 2.42 11.86 29.46
N GLY A 74 3.59 11.78 28.80
CA GLY A 74 4.87 12.18 29.37
C GLY A 74 4.94 13.67 29.71
N ILE A 75 4.29 14.53 28.92
CA ILE A 75 4.19 15.98 29.21
C ILE A 75 3.23 16.27 30.39
N GLN A 76 2.31 15.36 30.74
CA GLN A 76 1.41 15.53 31.89
C GLN A 76 2.04 15.14 33.24
N LEU A 77 3.11 14.33 33.28
CA LEU A 77 3.80 14.02 34.53
C LEU A 77 4.69 15.17 35.05
N ASP A 78 5.01 16.16 34.21
CA ASP A 78 5.81 17.33 34.61
C ASP A 78 4.94 18.53 35.03
N ALA A 79 3.64 18.51 34.73
CA ALA A 79 2.69 19.52 35.22
C ALA A 79 2.10 19.07 36.57
N THR A 80 2.94 19.01 37.61
CA THR A 80 2.41 19.08 38.98
C THR A 80 1.61 20.39 39.07
N PRO A 81 0.30 20.35 39.32
CA PRO A 81 -0.43 21.57 39.62
C PRO A 81 0.13 22.06 40.94
N ALA A 82 0.94 23.12 40.88
CA ALA A 82 1.37 23.87 42.05
C ALA A 82 0.16 24.59 42.65
N ASN A 83 -0.78 23.83 43.20
CA ASN A 83 -1.68 24.29 44.22
C ASN A 83 -1.37 23.41 45.43
N ASP A 84 -0.55 23.91 46.33
CA ASP A 84 -0.67 23.51 47.71
C ASP A 84 -0.69 24.76 48.59
N PRO A 85 -1.80 25.04 49.28
CA PRO A 85 -1.83 25.97 50.39
C PRO A 85 -1.06 25.32 51.54
N THR A 86 0.20 25.71 51.76
CA THR A 86 1.03 25.17 52.84
C THR A 86 0.38 25.39 54.22
N PRO A 87 0.09 24.33 54.99
CA PRO A 87 -0.12 24.38 56.42
C PRO A 87 1.17 23.92 57.10
N VAL A 88 2.01 24.84 57.56
CA VAL A 88 3.12 24.50 58.48
C VAL A 88 3.19 25.52 59.61
N ALA A 89 3.16 24.92 60.79
CA ALA A 89 3.03 25.54 62.09
C ALA A 89 4.35 26.12 62.64
N HIS A 90 4.16 26.83 63.75
CA HIS A 90 5.12 27.12 64.83
C HIS A 90 6.05 28.35 64.74
N ALA A 91 5.62 29.36 65.50
CA ALA A 91 6.27 29.83 66.74
C ALA A 91 7.65 30.51 66.66
N LYS A 92 7.68 31.81 66.98
CA LYS A 92 8.32 32.43 68.17
C LYS A 92 8.09 33.96 68.13
N GLU A 93 7.64 34.58 69.23
CA GLU A 93 8.48 35.41 70.16
C GLU A 93 8.94 36.70 69.43
N SER A 94 8.62 37.94 69.81
CA SER A 94 8.73 38.55 71.14
C SER A 94 8.49 40.07 71.02
N ALA A 95 8.02 40.68 72.12
CA ALA A 95 8.12 42.09 72.53
C ALA A 95 7.24 43.14 71.81
#